data_AF-A0A0F9BEI2-F1
#
_entry.id   AF-A0A0F9BEI2-F1
#
_cell.length_a   1.000
_cell.length_b   1.000
_cell.length_c   1.000
_cell.angle_alpha   90.00
_cell.angle_beta   90.00
_cell.angle_gamma   90.00
#
_symmetry.space_group_name_H-M   'P 1'
#
loop_
_entity.id
_entity.type
_entity.pdbx_description
1 polymer ?
#
loop_
_entity_poly.entity_id
_entity_poly.type
_entity_poly.pdbx_seq_one_letter_code
_entity_poly.pdbx_strand_id
1 'polypeptide(L)'
;ISLDSTEPIFTFTIDRRNIANISCQGIERHYGIAQGRTSPGFFVGSVTNLEDLVCHWNLRACDISLWFIDPQHLERYTDLIPAVEKAVQDVAIYRHKWDRKIAVWTRWEDLDGACKSFGESKLLRCRVSDGTWNGHNVRAPMMYFGEASVLGVVSGEYSKPKVSFALSDKPFCSDIGFHQQRLVASVSFIGGLYKDEQHTFQAPYLPELNEFYARTMHFQYDKLRIEPGRIGIVIDVADHDSFLYALPVVELMERIFDMAGYEAKLSNAGLITKQLITRLDGVQGGRVFKVPGVRRLLKTFGPNKSITKRTALQTIGSKDPDRPDTNFNDHKDLYIESRPIDEKLTPRAVFGYLVEKGLFRVGADLTCPSCKLNSWIPLDTLKHKVVCDLCGHEHDVTRNLTDVNEWRYRRSGVFGVEKNAQGAVPVSLTLQQLETSFVSAIGEHMYLPSLDLTPKTDAGGTECETDFVWVIPRAYPRKTVVILAECKDQGPITSDEVSKLKRVADALPRKRF
;
A
#
# COMPACT_ATOMS: atom_id res chain seq x y z
N ILE A 1 43.06 -2.39 -35.58
CA ILE A 1 43.54 -3.15 -34.41
C ILE A 1 43.20 -4.60 -34.69
N SER A 2 44.17 -5.40 -35.11
CA SER A 2 44.00 -6.86 -35.17
C SER A 2 44.14 -7.36 -33.75
N LEU A 3 43.10 -7.97 -33.20
CA LEU A 3 43.18 -8.59 -31.87
C LEU A 3 43.71 -10.00 -32.07
N ASP A 4 44.99 -10.22 -31.78
CA ASP A 4 45.55 -11.57 -31.77
C ASP A 4 45.07 -12.31 -30.52
N SER A 5 44.47 -13.49 -30.71
CA SER A 5 43.97 -14.34 -29.62
C SER A 5 45.08 -14.93 -28.74
N THR A 6 46.34 -14.85 -29.18
CA THR A 6 47.51 -15.40 -28.47
C THR A 6 48.26 -14.35 -27.64
N GLU A 7 47.97 -13.06 -27.83
CA GLU A 7 48.65 -12.00 -27.07
C GLU A 7 48.04 -11.79 -25.67
N PRO A 8 48.86 -11.34 -24.69
CA PRO A 8 48.39 -10.91 -23.38
C PRO A 8 47.38 -9.77 -23.46
N ILE A 9 46.42 -9.76 -22.54
CA ILE A 9 45.47 -8.65 -22.42
C ILE A 9 46.18 -7.48 -21.74
N PHE A 10 46.36 -6.39 -22.47
CA PHE A 10 47.02 -5.19 -21.96
C PHE A 10 46.25 -4.55 -20.80
N THR A 11 46.95 -4.15 -19.74
CA THR A 11 46.37 -3.57 -18.52
C THR A 11 45.62 -2.25 -18.72
N PHE A 12 45.89 -1.50 -19.80
CA PHE A 12 45.14 -0.27 -20.12
C PHE A 12 43.63 -0.54 -20.35
N THR A 13 43.23 -1.79 -20.59
CA THR A 13 41.80 -2.16 -20.72
C THR A 13 41.02 -1.96 -19.42
N ILE A 14 41.70 -1.87 -18.28
CA ILE A 14 41.09 -1.58 -16.98
C ILE A 14 40.62 -0.12 -16.92
N ASP A 15 41.42 0.81 -17.44
CA ASP A 15 41.15 2.26 -17.38
C ASP A 15 40.29 2.76 -18.56
N ARG A 16 40.32 2.04 -19.70
CA ARG A 16 39.54 2.43 -20.88
C ARG A 16 38.10 1.94 -20.81
N ARG A 17 37.16 2.85 -21.10
CA ARG A 17 35.78 2.48 -21.43
C ARG A 17 35.80 1.59 -22.67
N ASN A 18 35.48 0.32 -22.49
CA ASN A 18 35.34 -0.66 -23.56
C ASN A 18 33.85 -0.93 -23.84
N ILE A 19 33.55 -1.72 -24.88
CA ILE A 19 32.16 -2.05 -25.25
C ILE A 19 31.35 -2.66 -24.10
N ALA A 20 32.02 -3.37 -23.18
CA ALA A 20 31.40 -3.96 -22.01
C ALA A 20 31.06 -2.93 -20.90
N ASN A 21 31.59 -1.71 -20.99
CA ASN A 21 31.28 -0.60 -20.07
C ASN A 21 30.29 0.41 -20.66
N ILE A 22 29.95 0.31 -21.96
CA ILE A 22 29.00 1.20 -22.62
C ILE A 22 27.60 1.08 -22.01
N SER A 23 27.21 -0.13 -21.60
CA SER A 23 25.87 -0.40 -21.05
C SER A 23 25.54 0.36 -19.76
N CYS A 24 26.56 0.84 -19.04
CA CYS A 24 26.39 1.57 -17.77
C CYS A 24 26.83 3.04 -17.87
N GLN A 25 27.16 3.54 -19.06
CA GLN A 25 27.69 4.89 -19.21
C GLN A 25 26.58 5.94 -19.12
N GLY A 26 26.72 6.88 -18.17
CA GLY A 26 25.76 7.99 -17.99
C GLY A 26 24.47 7.58 -17.29
N ILE A 27 24.43 6.38 -16.71
CA ILE A 27 23.34 5.92 -15.84
C ILE A 27 23.91 5.53 -14.48
N GLU A 28 23.14 5.81 -13.44
CA GLU A 28 23.51 5.51 -12.06
C GLU A 28 22.55 4.50 -11.45
N ARG A 29 22.93 3.88 -10.32
CA ARG A 29 22.04 2.97 -9.60
C ARG A 29 21.04 3.75 -8.76
N HIS A 30 19.78 3.41 -8.89
CA HIS A 30 18.74 3.94 -8.01
C HIS A 30 18.80 3.25 -6.63
N TYR A 31 18.82 4.02 -5.54
CA TYR A 31 18.97 3.53 -4.15
C TYR A 31 17.78 2.71 -3.63
N GLY A 32 16.58 2.95 -4.17
CA GLY A 32 15.33 2.28 -3.75
C GLY A 32 15.22 0.76 -3.98
N ILE A 33 16.15 0.12 -4.71
CA ILE A 33 16.17 -1.35 -4.85
C ILE A 33 17.29 -1.94 -3.98
N ALA A 34 16.90 -2.76 -3.00
CA ALA A 34 17.84 -3.41 -2.09
C ALA A 34 18.81 -4.33 -2.84
N GLN A 35 20.11 -4.10 -2.61
CA GLN A 35 21.19 -4.81 -3.28
C GLN A 35 21.24 -6.30 -2.88
N GLY A 36 21.55 -7.14 -3.87
CA GLY A 36 22.05 -8.50 -3.62
C GLY A 36 23.57 -8.47 -3.38
N ARG A 37 24.23 -9.62 -3.55
CA ARG A 37 25.69 -9.73 -3.59
C ARG A 37 26.21 -8.99 -4.82
N THR A 38 27.07 -8.00 -4.61
CA THR A 38 27.64 -7.14 -5.66
C THR A 38 29.18 -7.17 -5.66
N SER A 39 29.78 -8.18 -5.01
CA SER A 39 31.23 -8.28 -4.85
C SER A 39 31.93 -8.35 -6.21
N PRO A 40 32.78 -7.35 -6.55
CA PRO A 40 33.50 -7.32 -7.81
C PRO A 40 34.60 -8.39 -7.85
N GLY A 41 35.07 -8.74 -9.04
CA GLY A 41 36.20 -9.64 -9.21
C GLY A 41 36.19 -10.37 -10.54
N PHE A 42 36.30 -11.70 -10.48
CA PHE A 42 36.51 -12.55 -11.64
C PHE A 42 35.36 -13.54 -11.82
N PHE A 43 35.06 -13.87 -13.06
CA PHE A 43 34.22 -15.01 -13.42
C PHE A 43 35.10 -16.06 -14.10
N VAL A 44 35.12 -17.28 -13.55
CA VAL A 44 35.92 -18.39 -14.07
C VAL A 44 35.00 -19.35 -14.80
N GLY A 45 35.26 -19.56 -16.08
CA GLY A 45 34.51 -20.45 -16.97
C GLY A 45 35.26 -20.68 -18.28
N SER A 46 34.65 -21.43 -19.20
CA SER A 46 35.25 -21.68 -20.53
C SER A 46 34.64 -20.78 -21.61
N VAL A 47 35.47 -20.18 -22.46
CA VAL A 47 34.99 -19.39 -23.61
C VAL A 47 34.28 -20.23 -24.68
N THR A 48 34.53 -21.53 -24.70
CA THR A 48 33.84 -22.47 -25.60
C THR A 48 32.48 -22.90 -25.07
N ASN A 49 32.19 -22.59 -23.79
CA ASN A 49 30.93 -22.92 -23.14
C ASN A 49 29.98 -21.71 -23.14
N LEU A 50 28.94 -21.78 -23.98
CA LEU A 50 27.91 -20.73 -24.09
C LEU A 50 27.26 -20.41 -22.74
N GLU A 51 27.04 -21.42 -21.92
CA GLU A 51 26.37 -21.30 -20.63
C GLU A 51 27.20 -20.52 -19.59
N ASP A 52 28.54 -20.61 -19.67
CA ASP A 52 29.46 -19.80 -18.86
C ASP A 52 29.49 -18.34 -19.33
N LEU A 53 29.51 -18.12 -20.65
CA LEU A 53 29.45 -16.77 -21.23
C LEU A 53 28.15 -16.05 -20.88
N VAL A 54 26.99 -16.72 -21.06
CA VAL A 54 25.68 -16.16 -20.70
C VAL A 54 25.62 -15.87 -19.20
N CYS A 55 26.14 -16.76 -18.35
CA CYS A 55 26.18 -16.55 -16.91
C CYS A 55 27.01 -15.32 -16.53
N HIS A 56 28.19 -15.15 -17.12
CA HIS A 56 29.03 -13.97 -16.92
C HIS A 56 28.30 -12.68 -17.28
N TRP A 57 27.69 -12.63 -18.48
CA TRP A 57 26.96 -11.45 -18.95
C TRP A 57 25.73 -11.14 -18.09
N ASN A 58 25.00 -12.15 -17.61
CA ASN A 58 23.87 -11.95 -16.71
C ASN A 58 24.30 -11.36 -15.35
N LEU A 59 25.42 -11.82 -14.80
CA LEU A 59 25.98 -11.24 -13.57
C LEU A 59 26.43 -9.79 -13.79
N ARG A 60 27.07 -9.51 -14.94
CA ARG A 60 27.44 -8.13 -15.32
C ARG A 60 26.23 -7.23 -15.52
N ALA A 61 25.14 -7.74 -16.09
CA ALA A 61 23.88 -7.01 -16.22
C ALA A 61 23.23 -6.70 -14.86
N CYS A 62 23.62 -7.40 -13.80
CA CYS A 62 23.30 -7.05 -12.41
C CYS A 62 24.24 -5.98 -11.83
N ASP A 63 24.96 -5.28 -12.71
CA ASP A 63 25.99 -4.28 -12.41
C ASP A 63 27.10 -4.82 -11.48
N ILE A 64 27.43 -6.11 -11.61
CA ILE A 64 28.60 -6.69 -10.93
C ILE A 64 29.81 -6.50 -11.85
N SER A 65 30.83 -5.80 -11.35
CA SER A 65 32.07 -5.58 -12.09
C SER A 65 32.89 -6.87 -12.12
N LEU A 66 32.78 -7.62 -13.22
CA LEU A 66 33.43 -8.92 -13.42
C LEU A 66 34.32 -8.94 -14.66
N TRP A 67 35.45 -9.65 -14.53
CA TRP A 67 36.34 -10.02 -15.62
C TRP A 67 36.24 -11.51 -15.90
N PHE A 68 36.04 -11.89 -17.16
CA PHE A 68 35.99 -13.31 -17.55
C PHE A 68 37.42 -13.86 -17.64
N ILE A 69 37.68 -14.98 -16.97
CA ILE A 69 38.95 -15.70 -16.97
C ILE A 69 38.70 -17.12 -17.47
N ASP A 70 39.39 -17.49 -18.54
CA ASP A 70 39.43 -18.88 -19.01
C ASP A 70 40.71 -19.57 -18.52
N PRO A 71 40.59 -20.60 -17.66
CA PRO A 71 41.75 -21.35 -17.17
C PRO A 71 42.59 -22.02 -18.27
N GLN A 72 42.06 -22.25 -19.48
CA GLN A 72 42.82 -22.80 -20.61
C GLN A 72 43.75 -21.76 -21.26
N HIS A 73 43.56 -20.47 -20.96
CA HIS A 73 44.30 -19.36 -21.56
C HIS A 73 44.90 -18.43 -20.51
N LEU A 74 45.37 -18.98 -19.37
CA LEU A 74 45.85 -18.20 -18.22
C LEU A 74 46.98 -17.22 -18.54
N GLU A 75 47.87 -17.57 -19.48
CA GLU A 75 48.98 -16.73 -19.92
C GLU A 75 48.51 -15.35 -20.43
N ARG A 76 47.27 -15.26 -20.92
CA ARG A 76 46.70 -14.00 -21.39
C ARG A 76 46.36 -13.02 -20.27
N TYR A 77 46.22 -13.52 -19.03
CA TYR A 77 45.72 -12.77 -17.89
C TYR A 77 46.80 -12.50 -16.82
N THR A 78 48.05 -12.91 -17.06
CA THR A 78 49.17 -12.81 -16.10
C THR A 78 49.37 -11.39 -15.57
N ASP A 79 49.30 -10.38 -16.45
CA ASP A 79 49.43 -8.98 -16.06
C ASP A 79 48.09 -8.35 -15.63
N LEU A 80 46.97 -8.88 -16.15
CA LEU A 80 45.63 -8.35 -15.90
C LEU A 80 45.13 -8.66 -14.49
N ILE A 81 45.31 -9.89 -14.01
CA ILE A 81 44.79 -10.33 -12.70
C ILE A 81 45.35 -9.45 -11.57
N PRO A 82 46.69 -9.27 -11.40
CA PRO A 82 47.24 -8.42 -10.35
C PRO A 82 46.81 -6.96 -10.48
N ALA A 83 46.68 -6.45 -11.72
CA ALA A 83 46.26 -5.08 -11.97
C ALA A 83 44.79 -4.83 -11.60
N VAL A 84 43.89 -5.78 -11.91
CA VAL A 84 42.47 -5.73 -11.49
C VAL A 84 42.35 -5.87 -9.98
N GLU A 85 43.11 -6.76 -9.35
CA GLU A 85 43.10 -6.92 -7.89
C GLU A 85 43.48 -5.61 -7.19
N LYS A 86 44.54 -4.95 -7.66
CA LYS A 86 44.96 -3.64 -7.16
C LYS A 86 43.88 -2.57 -7.37
N ALA A 87 43.32 -2.47 -8.58
CA ALA A 87 42.28 -1.49 -8.89
C ALA A 87 41.03 -1.66 -8.01
N VAL A 88 40.61 -2.90 -7.75
CA VAL A 88 39.47 -3.18 -6.87
C VAL A 88 39.80 -2.84 -5.40
N GLN A 89 41.03 -3.10 -4.94
CA GLN A 89 41.47 -2.76 -3.58
C GLN A 89 41.54 -1.24 -3.36
N ASP A 90 42.03 -0.48 -4.33
CA ASP A 90 42.12 0.99 -4.26
C ASP A 90 40.73 1.62 -4.14
N VAL A 91 39.73 1.08 -4.85
CA VAL A 91 38.32 1.51 -4.78
C VAL A 91 37.61 1.01 -3.52
N ALA A 92 38.05 -0.11 -2.94
CA ALA A 92 37.44 -0.72 -1.75
C ALA A 92 37.58 0.11 -0.46
N ILE A 93 38.50 1.08 -0.41
CA ILE A 93 38.68 2.00 0.74
C ILE A 93 37.39 2.79 1.03
N TYR A 94 36.63 3.13 -0.02
CA TYR A 94 35.39 3.91 0.07
C TYR A 94 34.11 3.06 0.16
N ARG A 95 34.22 1.72 0.20
CA ARG A 95 33.06 0.80 0.24
C ARG A 95 32.83 0.21 1.65
N HIS A 96 31.58 -0.21 1.92
CA HIS A 96 31.21 -0.93 3.15
C HIS A 96 32.07 -2.19 3.32
N LYS A 97 32.40 -2.55 4.58
CA LYS A 97 33.40 -3.58 4.94
C LYS A 97 33.21 -4.96 4.28
N TRP A 98 31.98 -5.31 3.90
CA TRP A 98 31.63 -6.56 3.21
C TRP A 98 31.90 -6.53 1.69
N ASP A 99 31.87 -5.34 1.06
CA ASP A 99 32.10 -5.11 -0.37
C ASP A 99 33.59 -4.90 -0.71
N ARG A 100 34.47 -5.11 0.26
CA ARG A 100 35.92 -4.95 0.13
C ARG A 100 36.64 -6.20 -0.37
N LYS A 101 35.93 -7.32 -0.52
CA LYS A 101 36.52 -8.60 -0.91
C LYS A 101 36.32 -8.84 -2.41
N ILE A 102 37.41 -9.18 -3.07
CA ILE A 102 37.41 -9.64 -4.46
C ILE A 102 36.77 -11.03 -4.48
N ALA A 103 35.85 -11.24 -5.41
CA ALA A 103 35.11 -12.49 -5.55
C ALA A 103 35.51 -13.27 -6.80
N VAL A 104 35.53 -14.59 -6.69
CA VAL A 104 35.59 -15.52 -7.83
C VAL A 104 34.22 -16.15 -7.98
N TRP A 105 33.58 -15.83 -9.10
CA TRP A 105 32.30 -16.37 -9.52
C TRP A 105 32.51 -17.52 -10.49
N THR A 106 31.82 -18.63 -10.31
CA THR A 106 31.90 -19.76 -11.26
C THR A 106 30.65 -20.62 -11.19
N ARG A 107 30.35 -21.31 -12.28
CA ARG A 107 29.32 -22.36 -12.31
C ARG A 107 29.83 -23.71 -11.84
N TRP A 108 31.15 -23.88 -11.74
CA TRP A 108 31.76 -25.16 -11.37
C TRP A 108 31.40 -25.55 -9.94
N GLU A 109 31.29 -26.86 -9.70
CA GLU A 109 31.08 -27.36 -8.33
C GLU A 109 32.34 -27.25 -7.48
N ASP A 110 33.50 -27.48 -8.11
CA ASP A 110 34.83 -27.33 -7.49
C ASP A 110 35.26 -25.86 -7.46
N LEU A 111 34.86 -25.17 -6.39
CA LEU A 111 35.23 -23.77 -6.14
C LEU A 111 36.73 -23.58 -5.88
N ASP A 112 37.40 -24.57 -5.29
CA ASP A 112 38.83 -24.48 -5.03
C ASP A 112 39.62 -24.65 -6.33
N GLY A 113 39.18 -25.54 -7.22
CA GLY A 113 39.68 -25.66 -8.58
C GLY A 113 39.60 -24.35 -9.36
N ALA A 114 38.47 -23.64 -9.29
CA ALA A 114 38.30 -22.34 -9.94
C ALA A 114 39.19 -21.23 -9.35
N CYS A 115 39.60 -21.35 -8.07
CA CYS A 115 40.45 -20.36 -7.41
C CYS A 115 41.95 -20.64 -7.56
N LYS A 116 42.37 -21.83 -8.03
CA LYS A 116 43.80 -22.20 -8.18
C LYS A 116 44.60 -21.17 -9.00
N SER A 117 43.98 -20.57 -10.00
CA SER A 117 44.59 -19.58 -10.89
C SER A 117 44.94 -18.24 -10.21
N PHE A 118 44.50 -18.01 -8.97
CA PHE A 118 44.68 -16.75 -8.24
C PHE A 118 45.59 -16.87 -7.00
N GLY A 119 46.25 -18.02 -6.80
CA GLY A 119 47.23 -18.21 -5.71
C GLY A 119 46.61 -18.16 -4.29
N GLU A 120 47.35 -17.63 -3.32
CA GLU A 120 46.95 -17.57 -1.90
C GLU A 120 46.06 -16.35 -1.53
N SER A 121 45.58 -15.60 -2.53
CA SER A 121 44.72 -14.43 -2.31
C SER A 121 43.44 -14.80 -1.54
N LYS A 122 43.08 -13.99 -0.52
CA LYS A 122 41.84 -14.18 0.26
C LYS A 122 40.61 -13.75 -0.56
N LEU A 123 40.15 -14.65 -1.43
CA LEU A 123 39.01 -14.41 -2.33
C LEU A 123 37.69 -14.90 -1.76
N LEU A 124 36.61 -14.17 -2.07
CA LEU A 124 35.24 -14.60 -1.79
C LEU A 124 34.80 -15.61 -2.87
N ARG A 125 34.55 -16.85 -2.48
CA ARG A 125 34.12 -17.91 -3.41
C ARG A 125 32.61 -17.83 -3.66
N CYS A 126 32.19 -17.65 -4.90
CA CYS A 126 30.79 -17.51 -5.29
C CYS A 126 30.39 -18.56 -6.34
N ARG A 127 29.71 -19.62 -5.90
CA ARG A 127 29.05 -20.54 -6.83
C ARG A 127 27.81 -19.88 -7.43
N VAL A 128 27.67 -19.98 -8.74
CA VAL A 128 26.45 -19.60 -9.45
C VAL A 128 25.61 -20.84 -9.71
N SER A 129 24.41 -20.85 -9.16
CA SER A 129 23.41 -21.89 -9.36
C SER A 129 22.02 -21.27 -9.29
N ASP A 130 20.97 -22.08 -9.41
CA ASP A 130 19.59 -21.64 -9.22
C ASP A 130 19.37 -20.96 -7.85
N GLY A 131 20.10 -21.39 -6.82
CA GLY A 131 20.09 -20.76 -5.50
C GLY A 131 20.66 -19.33 -5.49
N THR A 132 21.50 -18.99 -6.45
CA THR A 132 22.04 -17.64 -6.65
C THR A 132 21.01 -16.72 -7.32
N TRP A 133 20.22 -17.25 -8.25
CA TRP A 133 19.17 -16.54 -8.98
C TRP A 133 17.79 -16.63 -8.31
N ASN A 134 17.77 -16.64 -6.98
CA ASN A 134 16.53 -16.77 -6.19
C ASN A 134 15.77 -15.43 -5.98
N GLY A 135 16.16 -14.37 -6.69
CA GLY A 135 15.61 -13.03 -6.48
C GLY A 135 16.03 -12.40 -5.14
N HIS A 136 17.02 -12.94 -4.45
CA HIS A 136 17.59 -12.39 -3.21
C HIS A 136 19.11 -12.22 -3.28
N ASN A 137 19.81 -13.27 -3.69
CA ASN A 137 21.28 -13.31 -3.66
C ASN A 137 21.92 -12.48 -4.78
N VAL A 138 21.38 -12.49 -5.99
CA VAL A 138 21.79 -11.59 -7.09
C VAL A 138 20.53 -10.95 -7.68
N ARG A 139 20.60 -9.64 -7.96
CA ARG A 139 19.48 -8.85 -8.46
C ARG A 139 19.96 -7.80 -9.45
N ALA A 140 19.22 -7.63 -10.54
CA ALA A 140 19.43 -6.49 -11.42
C ALA A 140 19.05 -5.18 -10.68
N PRO A 141 19.95 -4.19 -10.61
CA PRO A 141 19.60 -2.89 -10.08
C PRO A 141 18.67 -2.17 -11.04
N MET A 142 17.92 -1.19 -10.53
CA MET A 142 17.31 -0.18 -11.38
C MET A 142 18.35 0.88 -11.68
N MET A 143 18.54 1.15 -12.97
CA MET A 143 19.44 2.19 -13.46
C MET A 143 18.62 3.39 -13.93
N TYR A 144 19.12 4.59 -13.73
CA TYR A 144 18.43 5.83 -14.09
C TYR A 144 19.41 6.90 -14.57
N PHE A 145 18.93 7.85 -15.38
CA PHE A 145 19.74 8.96 -15.90
C PHE A 145 19.83 10.16 -14.95
N GLY A 146 18.85 10.31 -14.07
CA GLY A 146 18.72 11.43 -13.14
C GLY A 146 17.36 11.41 -12.44
N GLU A 147 17.26 12.11 -11.32
CA GLU A 147 16.04 12.23 -10.53
C GLU A 147 15.71 13.70 -10.26
N ALA A 148 14.42 14.02 -10.20
CA ALA A 148 13.92 15.33 -9.84
C ALA A 148 12.64 15.20 -9.01
N SER A 149 12.44 16.13 -8.08
CA SER A 149 11.19 16.25 -7.31
C SER A 149 10.41 17.45 -7.82
N VAL A 150 9.16 17.22 -8.21
CA VAL A 150 8.28 18.25 -8.77
C VAL A 150 6.95 18.30 -8.02
N LEU A 151 6.32 19.46 -8.01
CA LEU A 151 4.97 19.61 -7.45
C LEU A 151 3.94 19.11 -8.47
N GLY A 152 3.11 18.15 -8.07
CA GLY A 152 1.95 17.71 -8.85
C GLY A 152 0.73 18.58 -8.59
N VAL A 153 0.04 18.98 -9.65
CA VAL A 153 -1.25 19.68 -9.57
C VAL A 153 -2.37 18.65 -9.66
N VAL A 154 -3.14 18.52 -8.57
CA VAL A 154 -4.32 17.66 -8.53
C VAL A 154 -5.51 18.41 -9.12
N SER A 155 -6.20 17.77 -10.07
CA SER A 155 -7.35 18.26 -10.80
C SER A 155 -8.32 17.10 -11.09
N GLY A 156 -9.47 17.38 -11.70
CA GLY A 156 -10.45 16.36 -12.10
C GLY A 156 -11.70 16.33 -11.22
N GLU A 157 -12.66 15.51 -11.63
CA GLU A 157 -13.87 15.25 -10.86
C GLU A 157 -13.55 14.35 -9.66
N TYR A 158 -14.38 14.39 -8.61
CA TYR A 158 -14.21 13.56 -7.41
C TYR A 158 -14.16 12.05 -7.73
N SER A 159 -14.80 11.64 -8.83
CA SER A 159 -14.83 10.26 -9.33
C SER A 159 -13.57 9.83 -10.09
N LYS A 160 -12.72 10.77 -10.51
CA LYS A 160 -11.52 10.47 -11.28
C LYS A 160 -10.42 11.52 -11.02
N PRO A 161 -9.77 11.48 -9.85
CA PRO A 161 -8.68 12.39 -9.53
C PRO A 161 -7.55 12.23 -10.54
N LYS A 162 -7.00 13.36 -11.00
CA LYS A 162 -5.89 13.44 -11.95
C LYS A 162 -4.78 14.27 -11.37
N VAL A 163 -3.56 13.77 -11.37
CA VAL A 163 -2.36 14.55 -11.08
C VAL A 163 -1.63 14.86 -12.39
N SER A 164 -1.28 16.13 -12.59
CA SER A 164 -0.44 16.56 -13.72
C SER A 164 0.84 17.18 -13.17
N PHE A 165 1.97 16.95 -13.83
CA PHE A 165 3.28 17.38 -13.35
C PHE A 165 4.24 17.65 -14.50
N ALA A 166 5.19 18.55 -14.27
CA ALA A 166 6.22 18.89 -15.24
C ALA A 166 7.33 17.83 -15.28
N LEU A 167 7.93 17.64 -16.44
CA LEU A 167 9.08 16.78 -16.66
C LEU A 167 10.35 17.65 -16.76
N SER A 168 11.00 17.91 -15.63
CA SER A 168 12.24 18.69 -15.57
C SER A 168 13.49 17.82 -15.78
N ASP A 169 14.58 18.46 -16.23
CA ASP A 169 15.94 17.88 -16.23
C ASP A 169 16.11 16.55 -16.97
N LYS A 170 15.30 16.34 -18.02
CA LYS A 170 15.39 15.13 -18.86
C LYS A 170 16.71 15.09 -19.64
N PRO A 171 17.36 13.92 -19.76
CA PRO A 171 18.54 13.78 -20.59
C PRO A 171 18.20 14.05 -22.06
N PHE A 172 19.11 14.71 -22.78
CA PHE A 172 19.04 14.99 -24.22
C PHE A 172 17.87 15.90 -24.67
N CYS A 173 17.10 16.50 -23.75
CA CYS A 173 15.92 17.31 -24.10
C CYS A 173 16.26 18.58 -24.90
N SER A 174 17.46 19.13 -24.73
CA SER A 174 17.96 20.31 -25.45
C SER A 174 18.47 19.99 -26.86
N ASP A 175 18.64 18.72 -27.23
CA ASP A 175 19.20 18.31 -28.50
C ASP A 175 18.11 17.77 -29.42
N ILE A 176 17.82 18.55 -30.46
CA ILE A 176 16.77 18.29 -31.46
C ILE A 176 16.96 16.93 -32.13
N GLY A 177 18.21 16.47 -32.30
CA GLY A 177 18.51 15.19 -32.92
C GLY A 177 17.94 13.98 -32.17
N PHE A 178 17.67 14.13 -30.87
CA PHE A 178 17.18 13.06 -30.01
C PHE A 178 15.68 13.16 -29.69
N HIS A 179 14.96 14.13 -30.25
CA HIS A 179 13.54 14.35 -29.93
C HIS A 179 12.62 13.17 -30.28
N GLN A 180 13.03 12.30 -31.21
CA GLN A 180 12.30 11.07 -31.55
C GLN A 180 12.57 9.91 -30.58
N GLN A 181 13.53 10.04 -29.66
CA GLN A 181 13.82 9.01 -28.67
C GLN A 181 12.75 8.99 -27.58
N ARG A 182 12.50 7.77 -27.08
CA ARG A 182 11.59 7.51 -25.96
C ARG A 182 12.40 7.34 -24.68
N LEU A 183 11.91 7.93 -23.60
CA LEU A 183 12.41 7.71 -22.24
C LEU A 183 11.30 7.09 -21.39
N VAL A 184 11.68 6.52 -20.25
CA VAL A 184 10.75 6.11 -19.20
C VAL A 184 10.89 7.06 -18.03
N ALA A 185 9.83 7.79 -17.71
CA ALA A 185 9.72 8.57 -16.49
C ALA A 185 9.16 7.69 -15.37
N SER A 186 10.01 7.31 -14.42
CA SER A 186 9.63 6.50 -13.26
C SER A 186 9.09 7.40 -12.14
N VAL A 187 7.77 7.40 -11.94
CA VAL A 187 7.07 8.31 -11.02
C VAL A 187 6.78 7.62 -9.69
N SER A 188 7.13 8.28 -8.59
CA SER A 188 6.71 7.93 -7.22
C SER A 188 6.08 9.14 -6.53
N PHE A 189 5.17 8.88 -5.59
CA PHE A 189 4.43 9.91 -4.89
C PHE A 189 4.91 10.05 -3.44
N ILE A 190 5.08 11.29 -2.99
CA ILE A 190 5.33 11.58 -1.58
C ILE A 190 3.98 11.89 -0.93
N GLY A 191 3.44 10.91 -0.21
CA GLY A 191 2.11 11.00 0.42
C GLY A 191 0.96 10.57 -0.49
N GLY A 192 -0.21 10.36 0.11
CA GLY A 192 -1.43 9.95 -0.59
C GLY A 192 -2.36 11.12 -0.95
N LEU A 193 -3.49 10.80 -1.58
CA LEU A 193 -4.58 11.76 -1.79
C LEU A 193 -5.22 12.10 -0.44
N TYR A 194 -5.00 13.31 0.05
CA TYR A 194 -5.49 13.70 1.38
C TYR A 194 -7.02 13.62 1.44
N LYS A 195 -7.55 12.85 2.41
CA LYS A 195 -8.99 12.57 2.62
C LYS A 195 -9.70 11.76 1.52
N ASP A 196 -8.99 11.29 0.50
CA ASP A 196 -9.54 10.35 -0.48
C ASP A 196 -8.96 8.96 -0.24
N GLU A 197 -9.75 8.12 0.40
CA GLU A 197 -9.43 6.72 0.67
C GLU A 197 -9.96 5.79 -0.44
N GLN A 198 -10.65 6.33 -1.45
CA GLN A 198 -11.29 5.57 -2.53
C GLN A 198 -10.39 5.44 -3.76
N HIS A 199 -9.39 6.32 -3.89
CA HIS A 199 -8.43 6.30 -4.97
C HIS A 199 -7.00 6.28 -4.45
N THR A 200 -6.09 5.77 -5.28
CA THR A 200 -4.66 5.73 -4.96
C THR A 200 -3.79 6.00 -6.18
N PHE A 201 -2.61 6.55 -5.97
CA PHE A 201 -1.53 6.51 -6.98
C PHE A 201 -0.49 5.42 -6.71
N GLN A 202 -0.67 4.67 -5.61
CA GLN A 202 0.28 3.70 -5.10
C GLN A 202 -0.18 2.30 -5.48
N ALA A 203 -0.06 1.98 -6.77
CA ALA A 203 -0.42 0.67 -7.28
C ALA A 203 0.59 -0.40 -6.79
N PRO A 204 0.13 -1.58 -6.33
CA PRO A 204 1.02 -2.67 -5.96
C PRO A 204 1.72 -3.22 -7.22
N TYR A 205 2.97 -3.67 -7.05
CA TYR A 205 3.75 -4.24 -8.15
C TYR A 205 3.21 -5.62 -8.57
N LEU A 206 2.20 -5.59 -9.44
CA LEU A 206 1.53 -6.73 -10.06
C LEU A 206 1.59 -6.59 -11.58
N PRO A 207 2.71 -6.96 -12.23
CA PRO A 207 2.87 -6.84 -13.68
C PRO A 207 1.78 -7.50 -14.52
N GLU A 208 1.13 -8.54 -13.98
CA GLU A 208 -0.01 -9.22 -14.60
C GLU A 208 -1.21 -8.28 -14.78
N LEU A 209 -1.32 -7.21 -13.97
CA LEU A 209 -2.36 -6.18 -14.06
C LEU A 209 -1.93 -4.95 -14.86
N ASN A 210 -0.79 -4.99 -15.58
CA ASN A 210 -0.28 -3.83 -16.32
C ASN A 210 -1.29 -3.23 -17.30
N GLU A 211 -2.03 -4.06 -18.03
CA GLU A 211 -3.04 -3.55 -18.96
C GLU A 211 -4.16 -2.81 -18.23
N PHE A 212 -4.65 -3.36 -17.11
CA PHE A 212 -5.64 -2.71 -16.27
C PHE A 212 -5.11 -1.38 -15.72
N TYR A 213 -3.91 -1.37 -15.12
CA TYR A 213 -3.29 -0.15 -14.63
C TYR A 213 -3.16 0.91 -15.72
N ALA A 214 -2.69 0.52 -16.90
CA ALA A 214 -2.46 1.46 -17.98
C ALA A 214 -3.75 2.04 -18.56
N ARG A 215 -4.82 1.24 -18.67
CA ARG A 215 -6.14 1.69 -19.13
C ARG A 215 -6.85 2.59 -18.12
N THR A 216 -6.63 2.37 -16.82
CA THR A 216 -7.31 3.13 -15.76
C THR A 216 -6.54 4.40 -15.41
N MET A 217 -5.21 4.33 -15.29
CA MET A 217 -4.37 5.42 -14.83
C MET A 217 -3.85 6.32 -15.96
N HIS A 218 -3.95 5.91 -17.22
CA HIS A 218 -3.47 6.70 -18.36
C HIS A 218 -4.43 6.62 -19.54
N PHE A 219 -4.42 7.63 -20.42
CA PHE A 219 -5.29 7.63 -21.60
C PHE A 219 -4.78 6.68 -22.69
N GLN A 220 -3.46 6.61 -22.86
CA GLN A 220 -2.78 5.70 -23.80
C GLN A 220 -2.23 4.49 -23.03
N TYR A 221 -2.84 3.32 -23.21
CA TYR A 221 -2.55 2.12 -22.42
C TYR A 221 -1.16 1.52 -22.68
N ASP A 222 -0.52 1.88 -23.79
CA ASP A 222 0.81 1.42 -24.18
C ASP A 222 1.93 2.27 -23.55
N LYS A 223 1.59 3.42 -22.96
CA LYS A 223 2.56 4.33 -22.32
C LYS A 223 2.79 4.09 -20.84
N LEU A 224 2.09 3.16 -20.19
CA LEU A 224 2.23 2.96 -18.74
C LEU A 224 2.62 1.52 -18.41
N ARG A 225 3.61 1.37 -17.53
CA ARG A 225 4.02 0.10 -16.93
C ARG A 225 4.24 0.27 -15.43
N ILE A 226 3.81 -0.72 -14.66
CA ILE A 226 4.09 -0.74 -13.22
C ILE A 226 5.56 -1.13 -12.98
N GLU A 227 6.21 -0.41 -12.08
CA GLU A 227 7.57 -0.67 -11.63
C GLU A 227 7.56 -0.97 -10.12
N PRO A 228 8.61 -1.60 -9.56
CA PRO A 228 8.71 -1.80 -8.13
C PRO A 228 8.66 -0.48 -7.34
N GLY A 229 7.51 -0.19 -6.73
CA GLY A 229 7.27 1.03 -5.94
C GLY A 229 7.13 2.31 -6.76
N ARG A 230 6.94 2.21 -8.09
CA ARG A 230 6.84 3.34 -9.02
C ARG A 230 5.90 3.02 -10.18
N ILE A 231 5.53 4.05 -10.93
CA ILE A 231 4.81 3.93 -12.19
C ILE A 231 5.72 4.47 -13.30
N GLY A 232 6.12 3.60 -14.23
CA GLY A 232 6.88 3.98 -15.40
C GLY A 232 5.96 4.51 -16.50
N ILE A 233 6.23 5.73 -16.97
CA ILE A 233 5.51 6.36 -18.08
C ILE A 233 6.47 6.51 -19.26
N VAL A 234 6.10 5.97 -20.42
CA VAL A 234 6.83 6.15 -21.67
C VAL A 234 6.54 7.54 -22.20
N ILE A 235 7.59 8.36 -22.27
CA ILE A 235 7.53 9.77 -22.71
C ILE A 235 8.43 9.97 -23.92
N ASP A 236 8.19 11.01 -24.69
CA ASP A 236 9.15 11.54 -25.66
C ASP A 236 10.21 12.40 -24.96
N VAL A 237 11.42 12.44 -25.51
CA VAL A 237 12.48 13.37 -25.06
C VAL A 237 12.03 14.83 -25.14
N ALA A 238 11.07 15.17 -26.02
CA ALA A 238 10.51 16.51 -26.14
C ALA A 238 9.33 16.83 -25.18
N ASP A 239 8.71 15.84 -24.52
CA ASP A 239 7.53 16.08 -23.67
C ASP A 239 7.82 17.00 -22.47
N HIS A 240 7.05 18.05 -22.24
CA HIS A 240 7.30 18.97 -21.11
C HIS A 240 6.56 18.61 -19.83
N ASP A 241 5.50 17.82 -19.94
CA ASP A 241 4.64 17.43 -18.83
C ASP A 241 4.05 16.04 -19.07
N SER A 242 3.52 15.48 -17.99
CA SER A 242 2.76 14.23 -18.03
C SER A 242 1.70 14.23 -16.94
N PHE A 243 0.87 13.19 -16.92
CA PHE A 243 -0.20 13.05 -15.95
C PHE A 243 -0.50 11.59 -15.63
N LEU A 244 -1.17 11.38 -14.51
CA LEU A 244 -1.74 10.11 -14.09
C LEU A 244 -3.15 10.33 -13.52
N TYR A 245 -4.06 9.43 -13.84
CA TYR A 245 -5.30 9.27 -13.10
C TYR A 245 -5.08 8.37 -11.89
N ALA A 246 -5.75 8.67 -10.79
CA ALA A 246 -5.72 7.83 -9.61
C ALA A 246 -6.51 6.54 -9.87
N LEU A 247 -6.00 5.44 -9.35
CA LEU A 247 -6.58 4.12 -9.46
C LEU A 247 -7.71 3.94 -8.43
N PRO A 248 -8.93 3.56 -8.84
CA PRO A 248 -9.99 3.23 -7.90
C PRO A 248 -9.64 1.99 -7.08
N VAL A 249 -9.67 2.11 -5.76
CA VAL A 249 -9.32 1.02 -4.84
C VAL A 249 -10.28 -0.16 -4.99
N VAL A 250 -11.56 0.10 -5.27
CA VAL A 250 -12.58 -0.96 -5.51
C VAL A 250 -12.18 -1.82 -6.70
N GLU A 251 -11.98 -1.21 -7.87
CA GLU A 251 -11.59 -1.94 -9.08
C GLU A 251 -10.26 -2.67 -8.92
N LEU A 252 -9.29 -2.07 -8.22
CA LEU A 252 -8.03 -2.74 -7.92
C LEU A 252 -8.24 -4.03 -7.11
N MET A 253 -9.03 -3.98 -6.05
CA MET A 253 -9.28 -5.16 -5.22
C MET A 253 -10.02 -6.25 -6.02
N GLU A 254 -10.99 -5.86 -6.86
CA GLU A 254 -11.66 -6.79 -7.78
C GLU A 254 -10.64 -7.51 -8.68
N ARG A 255 -9.68 -6.77 -9.25
CA ARG A 255 -8.63 -7.36 -10.10
C ARG A 255 -7.64 -8.21 -9.31
N ILE A 256 -7.32 -7.87 -8.07
CA ILE A 256 -6.46 -8.70 -7.20
C ILE A 256 -7.12 -10.05 -6.92
N PHE A 257 -8.41 -10.07 -6.57
CA PHE A 257 -9.12 -11.32 -6.30
C PHE A 257 -9.46 -12.09 -7.58
N ASP A 258 -9.60 -11.42 -8.72
CA ASP A 258 -9.70 -12.05 -10.04
C ASP A 258 -8.47 -12.93 -10.34
N MET A 259 -7.26 -12.47 -9.97
CA MET A 259 -6.04 -13.27 -10.09
C MET A 259 -6.06 -14.54 -9.22
N ALA A 260 -6.87 -14.57 -8.16
CA ALA A 260 -7.10 -15.75 -7.31
C ALA A 260 -8.30 -16.59 -7.77
N GLY A 261 -8.97 -16.23 -8.87
CA GLY A 261 -10.15 -16.94 -9.39
C GLY A 261 -11.47 -16.58 -8.70
N TYR A 262 -11.54 -15.43 -8.02
CA TYR A 262 -12.76 -14.95 -7.36
C TYR A 262 -13.30 -13.69 -8.06
N GLU A 263 -14.61 -13.61 -8.19
CA GLU A 263 -15.33 -12.36 -8.39
C GLU A 263 -15.59 -11.74 -7.02
N ALA A 264 -15.04 -10.53 -6.81
CA ALA A 264 -15.21 -9.77 -5.58
C ALA A 264 -16.24 -8.66 -5.79
N LYS A 265 -17.12 -8.47 -4.80
CA LYS A 265 -18.07 -7.34 -4.77
C LYS A 265 -18.14 -6.77 -3.36
N LEU A 266 -18.36 -5.47 -3.26
CA LEU A 266 -18.61 -4.83 -1.98
C LEU A 266 -19.95 -5.33 -1.42
N SER A 267 -19.94 -5.89 -0.22
CA SER A 267 -21.17 -6.38 0.41
C SER A 267 -22.05 -5.22 0.88
N ASN A 268 -23.30 -5.49 1.24
CA ASN A 268 -24.16 -4.48 1.89
C ASN A 268 -23.55 -4.00 3.21
N ALA A 269 -22.95 -4.91 4.01
CA ALA A 269 -22.23 -4.54 5.23
C ALA A 269 -21.00 -3.67 4.93
N GLY A 270 -20.33 -3.92 3.80
CA GLY A 270 -19.23 -3.11 3.29
C GLY A 270 -19.66 -1.69 2.92
N LEU A 271 -20.79 -1.55 2.22
CA LEU A 271 -21.39 -0.25 1.89
C LEU A 271 -21.72 0.57 3.15
N ILE A 272 -22.36 -0.05 4.14
CA ILE A 272 -22.68 0.54 5.45
C ILE A 272 -21.40 1.03 6.12
N THR A 273 -20.38 0.17 6.20
CA THR A 273 -19.11 0.50 6.85
C THR A 273 -18.36 1.61 6.12
N LYS A 274 -18.32 1.57 4.78
CA LYS A 274 -17.73 2.63 3.95
C LYS A 274 -18.42 3.97 4.19
N GLN A 275 -19.74 4.00 4.25
CA GLN A 275 -20.50 5.22 4.54
C GLN A 275 -20.24 5.72 5.96
N LEU A 276 -20.12 4.83 6.94
CA LEU A 276 -19.79 5.17 8.32
C LEU A 276 -18.41 5.84 8.40
N ILE A 277 -17.38 5.23 7.80
CA ILE A 277 -16.02 5.77 7.79
C ILE A 277 -15.99 7.14 7.10
N THR A 278 -16.68 7.26 5.96
CA THR A 278 -16.79 8.54 5.24
C THR A 278 -17.43 9.62 6.12
N ARG A 279 -18.49 9.30 6.88
CA ARG A 279 -19.16 10.23 7.80
C ARG A 279 -18.28 10.66 8.97
N LEU A 280 -17.32 9.84 9.36
CA LEU A 280 -16.35 10.13 10.41
C LEU A 280 -15.14 10.92 9.89
N ASP A 281 -15.13 11.32 8.61
CA ASP A 281 -14.00 11.96 7.91
C ASP A 281 -12.76 11.06 7.83
N GLY A 282 -12.98 9.77 7.57
CA GLY A 282 -11.93 8.77 7.38
C GLY A 282 -11.76 7.84 8.57
N VAL A 283 -10.86 6.87 8.42
CA VAL A 283 -10.69 5.76 9.37
C VAL A 283 -10.27 6.27 10.76
N GLN A 284 -9.43 7.30 10.84
CA GLN A 284 -9.03 7.93 12.11
C GLN A 284 -10.19 8.58 12.88
N GLY A 285 -11.29 8.97 12.22
CA GLY A 285 -12.49 9.44 12.92
C GLY A 285 -13.17 8.35 13.75
N GLY A 286 -12.92 7.08 13.43
CA GLY A 286 -13.36 5.91 14.19
C GLY A 286 -12.76 5.77 15.57
N ARG A 287 -11.79 6.60 15.97
CA ARG A 287 -11.17 6.57 17.31
C ARG A 287 -12.18 6.65 18.44
N VAL A 288 -13.31 7.35 18.23
CA VAL A 288 -14.40 7.46 19.21
C VAL A 288 -14.94 6.09 19.65
N PHE A 289 -14.88 5.07 18.79
CA PHE A 289 -15.29 3.71 19.11
C PHE A 289 -14.33 2.96 20.05
N LYS A 290 -13.14 3.50 20.34
CA LYS A 290 -12.26 2.97 21.40
C LYS A 290 -12.91 3.06 22.76
N VAL A 291 -13.75 4.08 22.98
CA VAL A 291 -14.49 4.30 24.23
C VAL A 291 -15.59 3.24 24.36
N PRO A 292 -15.52 2.30 25.33
CA PRO A 292 -16.49 1.21 25.43
C PRO A 292 -17.93 1.70 25.65
N GLY A 293 -18.10 2.80 26.39
CA GLY A 293 -19.40 3.43 26.61
C GLY A 293 -20.09 3.93 25.34
N VAL A 294 -19.33 4.28 24.29
CA VAL A 294 -19.89 4.63 22.97
C VAL A 294 -20.46 3.39 22.29
N ARG A 295 -19.70 2.28 22.28
CA ARG A 295 -20.17 1.01 21.71
C ARG A 295 -21.42 0.51 22.44
N ARG A 296 -21.45 0.61 23.78
CA ARG A 296 -22.64 0.28 24.58
C ARG A 296 -23.83 1.17 24.24
N LEU A 297 -23.63 2.48 24.12
CA LEU A 297 -24.69 3.41 23.71
C LEU A 297 -25.28 2.99 22.34
N LEU A 298 -24.41 2.61 21.40
CA LEU A 298 -24.77 2.06 20.10
C LEU A 298 -25.28 0.61 20.14
N LYS A 299 -25.23 -0.11 21.25
CA LYS A 299 -25.80 -1.46 21.40
C LYS A 299 -27.18 -1.42 22.05
N THR A 300 -27.32 -0.64 23.13
CA THR A 300 -28.50 -0.62 24.00
C THR A 300 -29.74 0.02 23.37
N PHE A 301 -29.58 1.04 22.52
CA PHE A 301 -30.71 1.87 22.05
C PHE A 301 -30.95 1.74 20.54
N GLY A 302 -31.78 0.79 20.09
CA GLY A 302 -32.03 0.56 18.66
C GLY A 302 -32.42 1.80 17.84
N PRO A 303 -32.42 1.72 16.49
CA PRO A 303 -32.52 2.88 15.59
C PRO A 303 -33.75 3.76 15.82
N ASN A 304 -34.85 3.18 16.34
CA ASN A 304 -36.10 3.89 16.57
C ASN A 304 -36.26 4.46 17.99
N LYS A 305 -35.29 4.23 18.88
CA LYS A 305 -35.35 4.65 20.27
C LYS A 305 -34.61 5.96 20.44
N SER A 306 -35.33 6.97 20.94
CA SER A 306 -34.75 8.24 21.36
C SER A 306 -34.14 8.12 22.77
N ILE A 307 -33.13 8.94 23.05
CA ILE A 307 -32.43 9.01 24.34
C ILE A 307 -32.25 10.46 24.80
N THR A 308 -32.13 10.68 26.10
CA THR A 308 -31.77 11.99 26.64
C THR A 308 -30.26 12.19 26.59
N LYS A 309 -29.84 13.46 26.62
CA LYS A 309 -28.42 13.80 26.80
C LYS A 309 -27.88 13.21 28.11
N ARG A 310 -28.64 13.28 29.21
CA ARG A 310 -28.23 12.73 30.51
C ARG A 310 -27.92 11.23 30.41
N THR A 311 -28.82 10.47 29.79
CA THR A 311 -28.63 9.03 29.57
C THR A 311 -27.39 8.75 28.73
N ALA A 312 -27.19 9.47 27.63
CA ALA A 312 -26.01 9.30 26.79
C ALA A 312 -24.70 9.52 27.55
N LEU A 313 -24.61 10.62 28.30
CA LEU A 313 -23.43 10.95 29.11
C LEU A 313 -23.15 9.90 30.19
N GLN A 314 -24.21 9.41 30.86
CA GLN A 314 -24.10 8.37 31.87
C GLN A 314 -23.60 7.05 31.27
N THR A 315 -24.13 6.63 30.12
CA THR A 315 -23.70 5.40 29.43
C THR A 315 -22.25 5.48 28.94
N ILE A 316 -21.84 6.63 28.40
CA ILE A 316 -20.47 6.86 27.94
C ILE A 316 -19.48 6.85 29.12
N GLY A 317 -19.84 7.50 30.24
CA GLY A 317 -18.99 7.61 31.43
C GLY A 317 -19.01 6.40 32.37
N SER A 318 -19.95 5.46 32.21
CA SER A 318 -20.07 4.32 33.12
C SER A 318 -18.93 3.30 32.94
N LYS A 319 -18.64 2.53 34.00
CA LYS A 319 -17.78 1.35 33.90
C LYS A 319 -18.36 0.34 32.92
N ASP A 320 -17.48 -0.44 32.30
CA ASP A 320 -17.91 -1.55 31.47
C ASP A 320 -18.38 -2.72 32.35
N PRO A 321 -19.64 -3.18 32.23
CA PRO A 321 -20.15 -4.30 33.03
C PRO A 321 -19.45 -5.63 32.68
N ASP A 322 -19.00 -5.80 31.44
CA ASP A 322 -18.30 -7.01 30.99
C ASP A 322 -16.80 -6.96 31.31
N ARG A 323 -16.27 -5.75 31.57
CA ARG A 323 -14.87 -5.48 31.91
C ARG A 323 -14.76 -4.40 32.99
N PRO A 324 -15.03 -4.74 34.26
CA PRO A 324 -15.17 -3.76 35.35
C PRO A 324 -13.92 -2.91 35.61
N ASP A 325 -12.75 -3.36 35.14
CA ASP A 325 -11.49 -2.63 35.24
C ASP A 325 -11.36 -1.50 34.20
N THR A 326 -12.04 -1.63 33.05
CA THR A 326 -12.03 -0.60 32.01
C THR A 326 -13.07 0.47 32.27
N ASN A 327 -12.65 1.73 32.25
CA ASN A 327 -13.54 2.86 32.45
C ASN A 327 -13.13 4.06 31.58
N PHE A 328 -13.97 5.09 31.54
CA PHE A 328 -13.73 6.25 30.69
C PHE A 328 -12.40 6.97 30.99
N ASN A 329 -11.86 6.87 32.21
CA ASN A 329 -10.58 7.51 32.58
C ASN A 329 -9.42 7.02 31.71
N ASP A 330 -9.48 5.78 31.22
CA ASP A 330 -8.44 5.18 30.35
C ASP A 330 -8.38 5.87 28.97
N HIS A 331 -9.38 6.71 28.64
CA HIS A 331 -9.52 7.38 27.36
C HIS A 331 -9.49 8.91 27.47
N LYS A 332 -9.15 9.49 28.63
CA LYS A 332 -9.07 10.95 28.82
C LYS A 332 -8.07 11.62 27.89
N ASP A 333 -7.03 10.92 27.50
CA ASP A 333 -5.99 11.41 26.59
C ASP A 333 -6.25 11.06 25.12
N LEU A 334 -7.37 10.39 24.82
CA LEU A 334 -7.72 10.02 23.46
C LEU A 334 -8.04 11.27 22.63
N TYR A 335 -7.31 11.46 21.54
CA TYR A 335 -7.61 12.49 20.56
C TYR A 335 -8.71 12.02 19.59
N ILE A 336 -9.84 12.73 19.58
CA ILE A 336 -10.91 12.56 18.58
C ILE A 336 -11.14 13.84 17.76
N GLU A 337 -10.77 15.00 18.31
CA GLU A 337 -10.90 16.33 17.72
C GLU A 337 -9.91 17.28 18.39
N SER A 338 -9.66 18.44 17.77
CA SER A 338 -8.79 19.47 18.32
C SER A 338 -9.37 20.05 19.61
N ARG A 339 -8.53 20.17 20.64
CA ARG A 339 -8.90 20.72 21.96
C ARG A 339 -7.77 21.64 22.46
N PRO A 340 -8.08 22.61 23.34
CA PRO A 340 -7.08 23.37 24.07
C PRO A 340 -6.03 22.47 24.72
N ILE A 341 -4.80 22.99 24.80
CA ILE A 341 -3.68 22.30 25.46
C ILE A 341 -4.08 21.97 26.91
N ASP A 342 -3.73 20.76 27.36
CA ASP A 342 -4.04 20.18 28.67
C ASP A 342 -5.52 19.85 28.95
N GLU A 343 -6.45 20.10 28.01
CA GLU A 343 -7.85 19.70 28.18
C GLU A 343 -8.07 18.20 27.89
N LYS A 344 -8.51 17.47 28.93
CA LYS A 344 -8.83 16.05 28.84
C LYS A 344 -10.18 15.83 28.15
N LEU A 345 -10.29 14.71 27.43
CA LEU A 345 -11.55 14.28 26.83
C LEU A 345 -12.61 14.04 27.92
N THR A 346 -13.85 14.48 27.67
CA THR A 346 -15.00 14.28 28.56
C THR A 346 -16.12 13.52 27.85
N PRO A 347 -17.02 12.83 28.57
CA PRO A 347 -18.19 12.19 27.97
C PRO A 347 -19.07 13.18 27.17
N ARG A 348 -19.08 14.46 27.58
CA ARG A 348 -19.78 15.54 26.88
C ARG A 348 -19.18 15.83 25.52
N ALA A 349 -17.85 15.94 25.44
CA ALA A 349 -17.14 16.12 24.18
C ALA A 349 -17.36 14.92 23.25
N VAL A 350 -17.24 13.69 23.78
CA VAL A 350 -17.51 12.46 23.02
C VAL A 350 -18.91 12.45 22.42
N PHE A 351 -19.95 12.75 23.22
CA PHE A 351 -21.31 12.77 22.70
C PHE A 351 -21.53 13.91 21.70
N GLY A 352 -20.92 15.08 21.93
CA GLY A 352 -20.92 16.19 20.99
C GLY A 352 -20.36 15.80 19.63
N TYR A 353 -19.19 15.15 19.62
CA TYR A 353 -18.54 14.62 18.42
C TYR A 353 -19.45 13.65 17.64
N LEU A 354 -20.12 12.72 18.34
CA LEU A 354 -21.06 11.78 17.69
C LEU A 354 -22.26 12.48 17.04
N VAL A 355 -22.75 13.57 17.64
CA VAL A 355 -23.83 14.38 17.06
C VAL A 355 -23.32 15.17 15.86
N GLU A 356 -22.15 15.79 15.97
CA GLU A 356 -21.53 16.58 14.89
C GLU A 356 -21.23 15.72 13.65
N LYS A 357 -20.70 14.50 13.84
CA LYS A 357 -20.49 13.53 12.75
C LYS A 357 -21.78 12.89 12.24
N GLY A 358 -22.94 13.27 12.79
CA GLY A 358 -24.25 12.84 12.31
C GLY A 358 -24.61 11.39 12.63
N LEU A 359 -23.98 10.78 13.65
CA LEU A 359 -24.37 9.46 14.16
C LEU A 359 -25.63 9.55 15.03
N PHE A 360 -25.85 10.70 15.67
CA PHE A 360 -27.08 11.04 16.38
C PHE A 360 -27.64 12.36 15.87
N ARG A 361 -28.96 12.43 15.69
CA ARG A 361 -29.71 13.66 15.42
C ARG A 361 -30.48 14.10 16.65
N VAL A 362 -30.56 15.41 16.83
CA VAL A 362 -31.37 16.06 17.88
C VAL A 362 -32.81 16.25 17.39
N GLY A 363 -33.77 16.08 18.30
CA GLY A 363 -35.19 16.24 18.06
C GLY A 363 -35.99 16.21 19.36
N ALA A 364 -37.31 16.16 19.25
CA ALA A 364 -38.21 16.13 20.39
C ALA A 364 -39.17 14.93 20.29
N ASP A 365 -39.44 14.25 21.41
CA ASP A 365 -40.52 13.28 21.49
C ASP A 365 -41.82 14.04 21.76
N LEU A 366 -42.79 13.92 20.85
CA LEU A 366 -44.05 14.63 20.92
C LEU A 366 -45.21 13.63 20.95
N THR A 367 -46.19 13.88 21.83
CA THR A 367 -47.41 13.09 21.90
C THR A 367 -48.50 13.77 21.08
N CYS A 368 -49.02 13.08 20.06
CA CYS A 368 -50.12 13.61 19.26
C CYS A 368 -51.40 13.71 20.12
N PRO A 369 -52.10 14.85 20.17
CA PRO A 369 -53.32 15.00 20.96
C PRO A 369 -54.49 14.17 20.41
N SER A 370 -54.47 13.84 19.11
CA SER A 370 -55.53 13.05 18.44
C SER A 370 -55.34 11.55 18.64
N CYS A 371 -54.23 10.95 18.17
CA CYS A 371 -54.01 9.51 18.27
C CYS A 371 -53.32 9.05 19.57
N LYS A 372 -52.84 9.99 20.40
CA LYS A 372 -52.10 9.74 21.66
C LYS A 372 -50.80 8.94 21.51
N LEU A 373 -50.31 8.75 20.29
CA LEU A 373 -49.05 8.09 20.02
C LEU A 373 -47.88 9.07 20.10
N ASN A 374 -46.73 8.56 20.53
CA ASN A 374 -45.49 9.32 20.60
C ASN A 374 -44.72 9.19 19.28
N SER A 375 -44.29 10.34 18.75
CA SER A 375 -43.43 10.43 17.56
C SER A 375 -42.23 11.30 17.88
N TRP A 376 -41.04 10.83 17.51
CA TRP A 376 -39.83 11.64 17.56
C TRP A 376 -39.74 12.49 16.29
N ILE A 377 -39.69 13.82 16.46
CA ILE A 377 -39.59 14.77 15.36
C ILE A 377 -38.19 15.41 15.37
N PRO A 378 -37.42 15.32 14.27
CA PRO A 378 -36.07 15.89 14.22
C PRO A 378 -36.12 17.43 14.17
N LEU A 379 -35.10 18.06 14.76
CA LEU A 379 -35.04 19.52 14.94
C LEU A 379 -35.14 20.32 13.63
N ASP A 380 -34.62 19.78 12.53
CA ASP A 380 -34.68 20.38 11.19
C ASP A 380 -36.10 20.45 10.61
N THR A 381 -37.01 19.61 11.11
CA THR A 381 -38.43 19.59 10.72
C THR A 381 -39.37 20.15 11.77
N LEU A 382 -38.88 20.37 12.99
CA LEU A 382 -39.68 20.81 14.12
C LEU A 382 -40.17 22.25 13.90
N LYS A 383 -41.49 22.43 13.95
CA LYS A 383 -42.20 23.70 13.74
C LYS A 383 -43.19 23.93 14.88
N HIS A 384 -43.75 25.14 14.99
CA HIS A 384 -44.80 25.45 15.98
C HIS A 384 -46.03 24.55 15.79
N LYS A 385 -46.40 24.28 14.55
CA LYS A 385 -47.40 23.30 14.16
C LYS A 385 -46.74 22.16 13.41
N VAL A 386 -47.01 20.93 13.82
CA VAL A 386 -46.49 19.73 13.15
C VAL A 386 -47.65 18.82 12.75
N VAL A 387 -47.46 18.14 11.63
CA VAL A 387 -48.38 17.11 11.14
C VAL A 387 -47.93 15.78 11.73
N CYS A 388 -48.84 15.04 12.36
CA CYS A 388 -48.53 13.70 12.85
C CYS A 388 -48.32 12.72 11.68
N ASP A 389 -47.15 12.09 11.59
CA ASP A 389 -46.83 11.10 10.55
C ASP A 389 -47.76 9.87 10.55
N LEU A 390 -48.46 9.62 11.66
CA LEU A 390 -49.33 8.45 11.83
C LEU A 390 -50.79 8.71 11.46
N CYS A 391 -51.36 9.85 11.87
CA CYS A 391 -52.79 10.15 11.65
C CYS A 391 -53.04 11.40 10.79
N GLY A 392 -52.01 12.13 10.37
CA GLY A 392 -52.12 13.33 9.57
C GLY A 392 -52.68 14.56 10.31
N HIS A 393 -52.94 14.47 11.61
CA HIS A 393 -53.48 15.59 12.38
C HIS A 393 -52.41 16.66 12.64
N GLU A 394 -52.68 17.88 12.17
CA GLU A 394 -51.87 19.05 12.49
C GLU A 394 -52.19 19.56 13.90
N HIS A 395 -51.17 19.76 14.73
CA HIS A 395 -51.34 20.27 16.09
C HIS A 395 -50.18 21.17 16.52
N ASP A 396 -50.47 22.07 17.45
CA ASP A 396 -49.48 22.95 18.08
C ASP A 396 -48.69 22.17 19.14
N VAL A 397 -47.37 22.22 19.05
CA VAL A 397 -46.46 21.49 19.95
C VAL A 397 -45.77 22.38 20.98
N THR A 398 -46.04 23.68 20.98
CA THR A 398 -45.36 24.68 21.83
C THR A 398 -45.51 24.33 23.31
N ARG A 399 -46.71 23.92 23.74
CA ARG A 399 -46.97 23.50 25.13
C ARG A 399 -46.21 22.22 25.49
N ASN A 400 -46.24 21.20 24.62
CA ASN A 400 -45.48 19.96 24.84
C ASN A 400 -43.97 20.21 24.94
N LEU A 401 -43.42 21.08 24.08
CA LEU A 401 -42.00 21.45 24.12
C LEU A 401 -41.63 22.20 25.39
N THR A 402 -42.52 23.09 25.86
CA THR A 402 -42.31 23.85 27.10
C THR A 402 -42.43 22.96 28.34
N ASP A 403 -43.39 22.04 28.35
CA ASP A 403 -43.65 21.15 29.49
C ASP A 403 -42.53 20.10 29.66
N VAL A 404 -42.01 19.54 28.56
CA VAL A 404 -40.94 18.53 28.59
C VAL A 404 -39.56 19.19 28.79
N ASN A 405 -39.32 20.33 28.13
CA ASN A 405 -38.08 21.11 28.17
C ASN A 405 -36.78 20.28 28.09
N GLU A 406 -36.80 19.19 27.31
CA GLU A 406 -35.67 18.27 27.19
C GLU A 406 -35.54 17.77 25.75
N TRP A 407 -34.37 18.00 25.15
CA TRP A 407 -34.03 17.47 23.83
C TRP A 407 -33.72 15.98 23.86
N ARG A 408 -34.18 15.29 22.82
CA ARG A 408 -34.03 13.85 22.63
C ARG A 408 -33.19 13.57 21.39
N TYR A 409 -32.35 12.56 21.47
CA TYR A 409 -31.41 12.20 20.41
C TYR A 409 -31.74 10.82 19.90
N ARG A 410 -31.71 10.65 18.58
CA ARG A 410 -31.96 9.36 17.92
C ARG A 410 -30.83 9.07 16.95
N ARG A 411 -30.52 7.79 16.74
CA ARG A 411 -29.52 7.39 15.74
C ARG A 411 -29.94 7.88 14.36
N SER A 412 -28.95 8.27 13.56
CA SER A 412 -29.16 8.80 12.22
C SER A 412 -28.16 8.23 11.23
N GLY A 413 -28.41 8.51 9.94
CA GLY A 413 -27.59 7.98 8.85
C GLY A 413 -27.58 6.46 8.83
N VAL A 414 -26.40 5.88 8.64
CA VAL A 414 -26.17 4.43 8.54
C VAL A 414 -26.74 3.66 9.74
N PHE A 415 -26.58 4.20 10.95
CA PHE A 415 -27.09 3.56 12.17
C PHE A 415 -28.59 3.78 12.43
N GLY A 416 -29.24 4.65 11.67
CA GLY A 416 -30.67 4.94 11.78
C GLY A 416 -31.55 4.06 10.90
N VAL A 417 -30.99 3.50 9.82
CA VAL A 417 -31.73 2.71 8.82
C VAL A 417 -31.68 1.22 9.17
N GLU A 418 -30.53 0.72 9.61
CA GLU A 418 -30.29 -0.73 9.69
C GLU A 418 -30.01 -1.21 11.10
N LYS A 419 -30.76 -2.23 11.55
CA LYS A 419 -30.58 -2.83 12.88
C LYS A 419 -29.20 -3.48 13.05
N ASN A 420 -28.62 -3.98 11.96
CA ASN A 420 -27.36 -4.73 11.96
C ASN A 420 -26.11 -3.86 11.66
N ALA A 421 -26.27 -2.54 11.49
CA ALA A 421 -25.15 -1.62 11.24
C ALA A 421 -24.08 -1.60 12.35
N GLN A 422 -24.37 -2.20 13.52
CA GLN A 422 -23.40 -2.38 14.60
C GLN A 422 -22.18 -3.21 14.20
N GLY A 423 -22.30 -4.12 13.23
CA GLY A 423 -21.17 -4.90 12.70
C GLY A 423 -20.08 -4.04 12.06
N ALA A 424 -20.43 -2.83 11.60
CA ALA A 424 -19.45 -1.88 11.05
C ALA A 424 -18.50 -1.30 12.12
N VAL A 425 -18.89 -1.31 13.41
CA VAL A 425 -18.10 -0.73 14.50
C VAL A 425 -16.80 -1.49 14.75
N PRO A 426 -16.79 -2.82 14.97
CA PRO A 426 -15.54 -3.57 15.14
C PRO A 426 -14.64 -3.50 13.91
N VAL A 427 -15.19 -3.49 12.69
CA VAL A 427 -14.43 -3.31 11.45
C VAL A 427 -13.75 -1.94 11.42
N SER A 428 -14.53 -0.86 11.64
CA SER A 428 -14.00 0.51 11.65
C SER A 428 -12.92 0.70 12.72
N LEU A 429 -13.12 0.12 13.90
CA LEU A 429 -12.16 0.19 15.00
C LEU A 429 -10.86 -0.56 14.68
N THR A 430 -10.96 -1.74 14.06
CA THR A 430 -9.80 -2.52 13.64
C THR A 430 -9.02 -1.80 12.55
N LEU A 431 -9.68 -1.31 11.51
CA LEU A 431 -9.06 -0.48 10.46
C LEU A 431 -8.36 0.74 11.06
N GLN A 432 -9.00 1.41 12.03
CA GLN A 432 -8.40 2.54 12.75
C GLN A 432 -7.12 2.17 13.48
N GLN A 433 -7.12 1.02 14.16
CA GLN A 433 -5.96 0.54 14.86
C GLN A 433 -4.84 0.11 13.90
N LEU A 434 -5.18 -0.55 12.78
CA LEU A 434 -4.23 -0.90 11.72
C LEU A 434 -3.59 0.36 11.16
N GLU A 435 -4.37 1.37 10.80
CA GLU A 435 -3.84 2.64 10.29
C GLU A 435 -2.91 3.29 11.33
N THR A 436 -3.30 3.37 12.61
CA THR A 436 -2.40 3.94 13.65
C THR A 436 -1.11 3.14 13.82
N SER A 437 -1.17 1.81 13.74
CA SER A 437 -0.02 0.93 13.99
C SER A 437 0.90 0.76 12.78
N PHE A 438 0.35 0.82 11.56
CA PHE A 438 1.08 0.63 10.32
C PHE A 438 1.51 1.94 9.64
N VAL A 439 0.98 3.08 10.08
CA VAL A 439 1.51 4.40 9.69
C VAL A 439 2.87 4.61 10.36
N SER A 440 3.92 4.10 9.70
CA SER A 440 5.13 4.91 9.55
C SER A 440 4.74 6.11 8.68
N ALA A 441 5.35 7.27 8.86
CA ALA A 441 4.94 8.57 8.27
C ALA A 441 4.73 8.63 6.74
N ILE A 442 4.92 7.52 6.01
CA ILE A 442 4.86 7.35 4.55
C ILE A 442 4.18 6.01 4.18
N GLY A 443 3.37 5.44 5.07
CA GLY A 443 2.77 4.10 4.91
C GLY A 443 1.63 4.07 3.89
N GLU A 444 1.97 3.70 2.66
CA GLU A 444 1.07 3.46 1.51
C GLU A 444 0.24 2.20 1.75
N HIS A 445 -1.04 2.34 2.09
CA HIS A 445 -1.95 1.21 2.28
C HIS A 445 -3.29 1.49 1.64
N MET A 446 -4.00 0.42 1.30
CA MET A 446 -5.36 0.48 0.78
C MET A 446 -6.20 -0.53 1.53
N TYR A 447 -7.48 -0.22 1.68
CA TYR A 447 -8.39 -1.14 2.31
C TYR A 447 -9.76 -1.07 1.65
N LEU A 448 -10.53 -2.15 1.76
CA LEU A 448 -11.97 -2.13 1.52
C LEU A 448 -12.69 -2.76 2.70
N PRO A 449 -13.76 -2.10 3.19
CA PRO A 449 -14.63 -2.72 4.16
C PRO A 449 -15.55 -3.72 3.47
N SER A 450 -15.60 -4.92 4.01
CA SER A 450 -16.40 -6.09 3.65
C SER A 450 -16.60 -6.40 2.16
N LEU A 451 -16.13 -7.59 1.76
CA LEU A 451 -16.20 -8.09 0.39
C LEU A 451 -16.85 -9.47 0.36
N ASP A 452 -17.81 -9.63 -0.56
CA ASP A 452 -18.34 -10.91 -0.99
C ASP A 452 -17.43 -11.48 -2.07
N LEU A 453 -16.81 -12.63 -1.80
CA LEU A 453 -15.93 -13.34 -2.72
C LEU A 453 -16.64 -14.59 -3.23
N THR A 454 -16.94 -14.58 -4.52
CA THR A 454 -17.61 -15.68 -5.21
C THR A 454 -16.63 -16.36 -6.18
N PRO A 455 -16.40 -17.68 -6.07
CA PRO A 455 -15.50 -18.38 -6.99
C PRO A 455 -16.02 -18.32 -8.43
N LYS A 456 -15.15 -18.06 -9.42
CA LYS A 456 -15.53 -18.00 -10.84
C LYS A 456 -15.78 -19.36 -11.49
N THR A 457 -15.36 -20.45 -10.85
CA THR A 457 -15.52 -21.82 -11.35
C THR A 457 -15.92 -22.76 -10.22
N ASP A 458 -16.72 -23.77 -10.52
CA ASP A 458 -17.15 -24.86 -9.61
C ASP A 458 -16.01 -25.75 -9.08
N ALA A 459 -14.75 -25.40 -9.39
CA ALA A 459 -13.54 -26.11 -8.99
C ALA A 459 -13.18 -25.89 -7.50
N GLY A 460 -14.13 -26.14 -6.59
CA GLY A 460 -13.90 -26.25 -5.15
C GLY A 460 -13.72 -24.94 -4.38
N GLY A 461 -13.93 -23.79 -5.01
CA GLY A 461 -14.01 -22.52 -4.30
C GLY A 461 -15.26 -22.48 -3.41
N THR A 462 -15.13 -21.93 -2.21
CA THR A 462 -16.28 -21.68 -1.32
C THR A 462 -16.56 -20.20 -1.32
N GLU A 463 -17.84 -19.82 -1.38
CA GLU A 463 -18.23 -18.43 -1.13
C GLU A 463 -17.68 -17.99 0.24
N CYS A 464 -17.06 -16.82 0.25
CA CYS A 464 -16.45 -16.25 1.44
C CYS A 464 -16.82 -14.78 1.52
N GLU A 465 -17.47 -14.40 2.61
CA GLU A 465 -17.51 -13.01 3.03
C GLU A 465 -16.24 -12.72 3.83
N THR A 466 -15.67 -11.55 3.64
CA THR A 466 -14.59 -11.02 4.49
C THR A 466 -15.10 -9.72 5.11
N ASP A 467 -14.71 -9.41 6.34
CA ASP A 467 -15.16 -8.18 7.00
C ASP A 467 -14.38 -6.95 6.55
N PHE A 468 -13.11 -7.14 6.18
CA PHE A 468 -12.34 -6.17 5.41
C PHE A 468 -11.14 -6.84 4.75
N VAL A 469 -10.60 -6.16 3.75
CA VAL A 469 -9.33 -6.49 3.12
C VAL A 469 -8.40 -5.30 3.23
N TRP A 470 -7.15 -5.56 3.57
CA TRP A 470 -6.10 -4.55 3.66
C TRP A 470 -4.89 -4.96 2.83
N VAL A 471 -4.47 -4.08 1.93
CA VAL A 471 -3.36 -4.32 1.01
C VAL A 471 -2.22 -3.37 1.34
N ILE A 472 -1.02 -3.95 1.51
CA ILE A 472 0.22 -3.23 1.72
C ILE A 472 1.13 -3.49 0.52
N PRO A 473 1.17 -2.55 -0.45
CA PRO A 473 2.17 -2.56 -1.50
C PRO A 473 3.58 -2.68 -0.93
N ARG A 474 4.40 -3.53 -1.55
CA ARG A 474 5.81 -3.63 -1.23
C ARG A 474 6.63 -3.55 -2.52
N ALA A 475 7.79 -2.92 -2.44
CA ALA A 475 8.73 -2.92 -3.54
C ALA A 475 9.29 -4.34 -3.74
N TYR A 476 9.25 -4.81 -4.98
CA TYR A 476 9.84 -6.09 -5.37
C TYR A 476 11.30 -6.17 -4.89
N PRO A 477 11.74 -7.33 -4.37
CA PRO A 477 11.05 -8.64 -4.37
C PRO A 477 10.25 -8.93 -3.12
N ARG A 478 10.05 -7.94 -2.24
CA ARG A 478 9.06 -8.11 -1.17
C ARG A 478 7.70 -8.20 -1.84
N LYS A 479 6.92 -9.18 -1.41
CA LYS A 479 5.58 -9.45 -1.93
C LYS A 479 4.60 -8.46 -1.34
N THR A 480 3.56 -8.16 -2.11
CA THR A 480 2.44 -7.35 -1.65
C THR A 480 1.72 -8.12 -0.54
N VAL A 481 1.51 -7.51 0.62
CA VAL A 481 0.80 -8.20 1.71
C VAL A 481 -0.68 -7.95 1.57
N VAL A 482 -1.48 -9.02 1.60
CA VAL A 482 -2.95 -8.95 1.70
C VAL A 482 -3.35 -9.51 3.05
N ILE A 483 -4.09 -8.72 3.82
CA ILE A 483 -4.71 -9.14 5.08
C ILE A 483 -6.19 -9.33 4.78
N LEU A 484 -6.66 -10.56 4.93
CA LEU A 484 -8.07 -10.92 4.95
C LEU A 484 -8.49 -11.02 6.41
N ALA A 485 -9.60 -10.39 6.78
CA ALA A 485 -9.97 -10.27 8.17
C ALA A 485 -11.43 -10.64 8.44
N GLU A 486 -11.62 -11.15 9.66
CA GLU A 486 -12.89 -11.37 10.33
C GLU A 486 -12.85 -10.59 11.64
N CYS A 487 -13.95 -9.94 12.00
CA CYS A 487 -14.08 -8.96 13.08
C CYS A 487 -15.33 -9.26 13.89
N LYS A 488 -15.15 -9.59 15.18
CA LYS A 488 -16.25 -9.79 16.12
C LYS A 488 -16.20 -8.77 17.25
N ASP A 489 -17.38 -8.27 17.63
CA ASP A 489 -17.55 -7.45 18.84
C ASP A 489 -17.28 -8.29 20.10
N GLN A 490 -17.79 -9.53 20.14
CA GLN A 490 -17.63 -10.48 21.24
C GLN A 490 -17.54 -11.91 20.71
N GLY A 491 -16.82 -12.77 21.43
CA GLY A 491 -16.65 -14.19 21.11
C GLY A 491 -15.44 -14.50 20.21
N PRO A 492 -15.04 -15.77 20.12
CA PRO A 492 -13.91 -16.18 19.33
C PRO A 492 -14.22 -16.20 17.83
N ILE A 493 -13.18 -16.01 17.01
CA ILE A 493 -13.21 -16.41 15.61
C ILE A 493 -13.18 -17.93 15.55
N THR A 494 -14.07 -18.52 14.76
CA THR A 494 -14.23 -19.97 14.64
C THR A 494 -13.19 -20.57 13.68
N SER A 495 -12.91 -21.87 13.82
CA SER A 495 -12.01 -22.59 12.90
C SER A 495 -12.50 -22.55 11.45
N ASP A 496 -13.83 -22.55 11.26
CA ASP A 496 -14.45 -22.59 9.94
C ASP A 496 -14.30 -21.24 9.22
N GLU A 497 -14.47 -20.12 9.94
CA GLU A 497 -14.17 -18.77 9.44
C GLU A 497 -12.70 -18.65 8.99
N VAL A 498 -11.77 -19.09 9.85
CA VAL A 498 -10.33 -19.08 9.52
C VAL A 498 -10.03 -19.97 8.29
N SER A 499 -10.66 -21.14 8.21
CA SER A 499 -10.48 -22.07 7.09
C SER A 499 -10.96 -21.48 5.76
N LYS A 500 -12.08 -20.77 5.74
CA LYS A 500 -12.59 -20.07 4.55
C LYS A 500 -11.63 -18.97 4.09
N LEU A 501 -11.21 -18.08 5.01
CA LEU A 501 -10.23 -17.02 4.69
C LEU A 501 -8.91 -17.60 4.18
N LYS A 502 -8.44 -18.70 4.79
CA LYS A 502 -7.20 -19.37 4.37
C LYS A 502 -7.29 -19.90 2.93
N ARG A 503 -8.43 -20.46 2.52
CA ARG A 503 -8.62 -20.94 1.12
C ARG A 503 -8.49 -19.80 0.11
N VAL A 504 -9.04 -18.63 0.41
CA VAL A 504 -8.89 -17.43 -0.42
C VAL A 504 -7.42 -16.99 -0.45
N ALA A 505 -6.75 -16.94 0.71
CA ALA A 505 -5.34 -16.57 0.79
C ALA A 505 -4.42 -17.54 0.03
N ASP A 506 -4.67 -18.85 0.12
CA ASP A 506 -3.89 -19.89 -0.58
C ASP A 506 -4.09 -19.86 -2.11
N ALA A 507 -5.21 -19.29 -2.59
CA ALA A 507 -5.49 -19.10 -4.01
C ALA A 507 -4.76 -17.89 -4.62
N LEU A 508 -4.29 -16.93 -3.80
CA LEU A 508 -3.50 -15.80 -4.30
C LEU A 508 -2.15 -16.27 -4.88
N PRO A 509 -1.69 -15.70 -6.00
CA PRO A 509 -0.41 -16.07 -6.61
C PRO A 509 0.79 -15.88 -5.66
N ARG A 510 1.34 -16.99 -5.15
CA ARG A 510 2.46 -17.01 -4.18
C ARG A 510 3.73 -16.26 -4.61
N LYS A 511 3.93 -15.99 -5.89
CA LYS A 511 5.08 -15.19 -6.37
C LYS A 511 4.88 -13.69 -6.15
N ARG A 512 3.64 -13.24 -5.94
CA ARG A 512 3.23 -11.83 -5.83
C ARG A 512 2.77 -11.42 -4.44
N PHE A 513 2.19 -12.36 -3.68
CA PHE A 513 1.61 -12.14 -2.36
C PHE A 513 2.29 -12.95 -1.26
#